data_AF-A0A959VTC1-F1
#
_entry.id   AF-A0A959VTC1-F1
#
_cell.length_a   1.000
_cell.length_b   1.000
_cell.length_c   1.000
_cell.angle_alpha   90.00
_cell.angle_beta   90.00
_cell.angle_gamma   90.00
#
_symmetry.space_group_name_H-M   'P 1'
#
loop_
_entity.id
_entity.type
_entity.pdbx_description
1 polymer ?
#
loop_
_entity_poly.entity_id
_entity_poly.type
_entity_poly.pdbx_seq_one_letter_code
_entity_poly.pdbx_strand_id
1 'polypeptide(L)'
;MSIDRKGATDYTRDAHVHSVRCLDFEDKASFEEAKRGFIAPVPEGQVLKEDGDFVFDPHKLAFASGEPEEPETVNPSLWRQARLYADGGLFEVCDRIYQVRNL
;
A
#
# COMPACT_ATOMS: atom_id res chain seq x y z
N MET A 1 -19.99 -3.73 -27.72
CA MET A 1 -19.51 -4.19 -26.40
C MET A 1 -18.67 -3.05 -25.81
N SER A 2 -19.03 -2.51 -24.64
CA SER A 2 -18.27 -1.40 -24.03
C SER A 2 -16.96 -1.92 -23.44
N ILE A 3 -15.87 -1.20 -23.65
CA ILE A 3 -14.53 -1.50 -23.13
C ILE A 3 -14.29 -0.93 -21.72
N ASP A 4 -15.31 -0.31 -21.13
CA ASP A 4 -15.19 0.33 -19.81
C ASP A 4 -15.10 -0.71 -18.70
N ARG A 5 -14.37 -0.37 -17.64
CA ARG A 5 -14.31 -1.19 -16.42
C ARG A 5 -15.72 -1.38 -15.86
N LYS A 6 -16.02 -2.62 -15.47
CA LYS A 6 -17.30 -3.00 -14.85
C LYS A 6 -17.13 -3.00 -13.33
N GLY A 7 -18.23 -2.78 -12.62
CA GLY A 7 -18.26 -2.89 -11.15
C GLY A 7 -18.13 -4.34 -10.67
N ALA A 8 -17.93 -4.51 -9.37
CA ALA A 8 -17.95 -5.81 -8.74
C ALA A 8 -19.34 -6.45 -8.83
N THR A 9 -19.39 -7.74 -9.17
CA THR A 9 -20.63 -8.51 -9.18
C THR A 9 -21.01 -8.92 -7.75
N ASP A 10 -22.24 -9.39 -7.55
CA ASP A 10 -22.66 -9.96 -6.26
C ASP A 10 -21.74 -11.13 -5.84
N TYR A 11 -21.37 -12.01 -6.78
CA TYR A 11 -20.44 -13.11 -6.52
C TYR A 11 -19.06 -12.62 -6.05
N THR A 12 -18.57 -11.49 -6.60
CA THR A 12 -17.31 -10.88 -6.18
C THR A 12 -17.40 -10.32 -4.76
N ARG A 13 -18.49 -9.60 -4.45
CA ARG A 13 -18.74 -9.06 -3.11
C ARG A 13 -18.84 -10.19 -2.08
N ASP A 14 -19.55 -11.26 -2.39
CA ASP A 14 -19.68 -12.42 -1.51
C ASP A 14 -18.33 -13.09 -1.21
N ALA A 15 -17.47 -13.20 -2.24
CA ALA A 15 -16.11 -13.71 -2.06
C ALA A 15 -15.25 -12.80 -1.15
N HIS A 16 -15.42 -11.48 -1.25
CA HIS A 16 -14.73 -10.53 -0.36
C HIS A 16 -15.20 -10.69 1.09
N VAL A 17 -16.51 -10.78 1.33
CA VAL A 17 -17.08 -11.04 2.66
C VAL A 17 -16.54 -12.35 3.23
N HIS A 18 -16.43 -13.40 2.41
CA HIS A 18 -15.83 -14.66 2.83
C HIS A 18 -14.37 -14.48 3.26
N SER A 19 -13.55 -13.76 2.49
CA SER A 19 -12.14 -13.52 2.85
C SER A 19 -11.97 -12.76 4.17
N VAL A 20 -12.85 -11.79 4.45
CA VAL A 20 -12.83 -11.05 5.72
C VAL A 20 -13.12 -11.97 6.91
N ARG A 21 -14.04 -12.93 6.76
CA ARG A 21 -14.40 -13.88 7.82
C ARG A 21 -13.31 -14.91 8.10
N CYS A 22 -12.42 -15.17 7.15
CA CYS A 22 -11.39 -16.21 7.26
C CYS A 22 -10.03 -15.70 7.75
N LEU A 23 -9.86 -14.38 7.89
CA LEU A 23 -8.60 -13.75 8.28
C LEU A 23 -8.81 -12.82 9.48
N ASP A 24 -7.74 -12.58 10.23
CA ASP A 24 -7.76 -11.64 11.35
C ASP A 24 -7.47 -10.21 10.86
N PHE A 25 -8.53 -9.44 10.62
CA PHE A 25 -8.43 -8.03 10.24
C PHE A 25 -8.32 -7.08 11.45
N GLU A 26 -8.56 -7.58 12.67
CA GLU A 26 -8.41 -6.77 13.89
C GLU A 26 -6.93 -6.68 14.31
N ASP A 27 -6.11 -7.66 13.95
CA ASP A 27 -4.65 -7.56 14.10
C ASP A 27 -4.07 -6.43 13.21
N LYS A 28 -3.65 -5.36 13.89
CA LYS A 28 -3.05 -4.17 13.30
C LYS A 28 -1.56 -4.04 13.60
N ALA A 29 -0.92 -5.04 14.22
CA ALA A 29 0.50 -4.98 14.58
C ALA A 29 1.40 -4.69 13.36
N SER A 30 1.05 -5.23 12.18
CA SER A 30 1.79 -4.97 10.94
C SER A 30 1.84 -3.49 10.57
N PHE A 31 0.80 -2.71 10.88
CA PHE A 31 0.77 -1.27 10.58
C PHE A 31 1.68 -0.46 11.51
N GLU A 32 1.82 -0.89 12.76
CA GLU A 32 2.73 -0.26 13.71
C GLU A 32 4.18 -0.58 13.35
N GLU A 33 4.49 -1.85 13.09
CA GLU A 33 5.82 -2.29 12.67
C GLU A 33 6.24 -1.70 11.31
N ALA A 34 5.29 -1.49 10.38
CA ALA A 34 5.56 -0.80 9.14
C ALA A 34 5.98 0.68 9.34
N LYS A 35 5.62 1.32 10.44
CA LYS A 35 6.00 2.73 10.71
C LYS A 35 7.21 2.86 11.63
N ARG A 36 7.53 1.79 12.33
CA ARG A 36 8.61 1.76 13.32
C ARG A 36 9.95 2.12 12.69
N GLY A 37 10.68 3.02 13.35
CA GLY A 37 12.02 3.42 12.94
C GLY A 37 12.06 4.31 11.70
N PHE A 38 10.93 4.85 11.22
CA PHE A 38 10.95 5.78 10.08
C PHE A 38 11.85 6.98 10.32
N ILE A 39 12.74 7.26 9.37
CA ILE A 39 13.69 8.38 9.41
C ILE A 39 13.29 9.46 8.41
N ALA A 40 13.10 9.08 7.14
CA ALA A 40 12.86 10.05 6.07
C ALA A 40 12.11 9.42 4.88
N PRO A 41 11.24 10.18 4.20
CA PRO A 41 10.64 9.77 2.94
C PRO A 41 11.66 9.89 1.79
N VAL A 42 11.24 9.51 0.58
CA VAL A 42 12.00 9.80 -0.64
C VAL A 42 12.14 11.32 -0.82
N PRO A 43 13.37 11.83 -1.03
CA PRO A 43 13.57 13.25 -1.32
C PRO A 43 12.70 13.68 -2.51
N GLU A 44 12.07 14.85 -2.39
CA GLU A 44 11.24 15.43 -3.46
C GLU A 44 10.02 14.58 -3.89
N GLY A 45 9.75 13.46 -3.20
CA GLY A 45 8.62 12.58 -3.46
C GLY A 45 8.74 11.71 -4.71
N GLN A 46 9.86 11.74 -5.43
CA GLN A 46 10.06 10.95 -6.64
C GLN A 46 11.55 10.72 -6.91
N VAL A 47 11.85 9.69 -7.68
CA VAL A 47 13.20 9.39 -8.16
C VAL A 47 13.28 9.81 -9.62
N LEU A 48 14.18 10.76 -9.89
CA LEU A 48 14.52 11.22 -11.23
C LEU A 48 15.95 10.82 -11.57
N LYS A 49 16.24 10.68 -12.86
CA LYS A 49 17.61 10.62 -13.37
C LYS A 49 18.27 12.00 -13.31
N GLU A 50 19.59 12.04 -13.54
CA GLU A 50 20.37 13.28 -13.59
C GLU A 50 19.88 14.27 -14.66
N ASP A 51 19.29 13.79 -15.75
CA ASP A 51 18.71 14.61 -16.83
C ASP A 51 17.26 15.06 -16.56
N GLY A 52 16.69 14.67 -15.40
CA GLY A 52 15.32 14.99 -15.01
C GLY A 52 14.27 13.98 -15.46
N ASP A 53 14.66 12.90 -16.15
CA ASP A 53 13.71 11.85 -16.54
C ASP A 53 13.15 11.10 -15.34
N PHE A 54 11.84 10.80 -15.40
CA PHE A 54 11.15 10.00 -14.40
C PHE A 54 11.70 8.57 -14.30
N VAL A 55 11.98 8.11 -13.08
CA VAL A 55 12.32 6.70 -12.78
C VAL A 55 11.21 6.04 -11.97
N PHE A 56 10.88 6.62 -10.82
CA PHE A 56 9.95 6.02 -9.88
C PHE A 56 9.24 7.06 -9.01
N ASP A 57 8.01 6.75 -8.61
CA ASP A 57 7.23 7.53 -7.65
C ASP A 57 6.71 6.56 -6.56
N PRO A 58 7.22 6.65 -5.32
CA PRO A 58 6.76 5.83 -4.20
C PRO A 58 5.30 6.11 -3.82
N HIS A 59 4.75 7.27 -4.22
CA HIS A 59 3.36 7.67 -3.94
C HIS A 59 2.36 7.09 -4.93
N LYS A 60 2.75 6.17 -5.83
CA LYS A 60 1.81 5.47 -6.72
C LYS A 60 0.68 4.76 -5.97
N LEU A 61 0.92 4.30 -4.74
CA LEU A 61 -0.10 3.70 -3.87
C LEU A 61 -0.68 4.70 -2.86
N ALA A 62 -0.47 6.01 -3.04
CA ALA A 62 -1.04 7.01 -2.14
C ALA A 62 -2.57 6.98 -2.12
N PHE A 63 -3.23 6.46 -3.16
CA PHE A 63 -4.67 6.21 -3.15
C PHE A 63 -5.09 5.17 -2.09
N ALA A 64 -4.20 4.26 -1.70
CA ALA A 64 -4.44 3.33 -0.60
C ALA A 64 -4.18 3.99 0.76
N SER A 65 -3.32 5.00 0.81
CA SER A 65 -3.06 5.77 2.04
C SER A 65 -4.11 6.87 2.23
N GLY A 66 -5.01 6.71 3.20
CA GLY A 66 -5.90 7.79 3.66
C GLY A 66 -7.30 7.80 3.06
N GLU A 67 -7.64 6.93 2.10
CA GLU A 67 -9.05 6.70 1.76
C GLU A 67 -9.72 5.81 2.82
N PRO A 68 -10.89 6.21 3.34
CA PRO A 68 -11.58 5.47 4.39
C PRO A 68 -12.25 4.19 3.89
N GLU A 69 -12.45 4.02 2.57
CA GLU A 69 -13.29 2.98 2.00
C GLU A 69 -12.53 2.07 1.04
N GLU A 70 -12.53 0.78 1.34
CA GLU A 70 -11.94 -0.26 0.50
C GLU A 70 -12.77 -0.42 -0.79
N PRO A 71 -12.15 -0.39 -1.99
CA PRO A 71 -12.90 -0.56 -3.24
C PRO A 71 -13.50 -1.97 -3.35
N GLU A 72 -14.78 -2.08 -3.72
CA GLU A 72 -15.43 -3.39 -3.94
C GLU A 72 -14.77 -4.24 -5.03
N THR A 73 -13.93 -3.63 -5.87
CA THR A 73 -13.21 -4.28 -6.97
C THR A 73 -11.82 -4.79 -6.56
N VAL A 74 -11.39 -4.58 -5.31
CA VAL A 74 -10.10 -5.04 -4.77
C VAL A 74 -10.36 -6.01 -3.63
N ASN A 75 -9.58 -7.09 -3.55
CA ASN A 75 -9.69 -8.02 -2.43
C ASN A 75 -9.28 -7.32 -1.11
N PRO A 76 -10.03 -7.52 -0.01
CA PRO A 76 -9.74 -6.87 1.28
C PRO A 76 -8.33 -7.10 1.83
N SER A 77 -7.84 -8.33 1.75
CA SER A 77 -6.48 -8.65 2.22
C SER A 77 -5.42 -7.97 1.36
N LEU A 78 -5.66 -7.88 0.05
CA LEU A 78 -4.75 -7.17 -0.86
C LEU A 78 -4.79 -5.66 -0.60
N TRP A 79 -5.95 -5.10 -0.32
CA TRP A 79 -6.09 -3.70 0.05
C TRP A 79 -5.31 -3.38 1.34
N ARG A 80 -5.46 -4.20 2.39
CA ARG A 80 -4.66 -4.10 3.63
C ARG A 80 -3.17 -4.11 3.33
N GLN A 81 -2.71 -4.98 2.42
CA GLN A 81 -1.30 -5.06 2.04
C GLN A 81 -0.83 -3.84 1.23
N ALA A 82 -1.64 -3.32 0.32
CA ALA A 82 -1.31 -2.11 -0.44
C ALA A 82 -1.10 -0.90 0.48
N ARG A 83 -1.89 -0.80 1.55
CA ARG A 83 -1.74 0.23 2.59
C ARG A 83 -0.42 0.11 3.34
N LEU A 84 0.03 -1.11 3.64
CA LEU A 84 1.34 -1.36 4.26
C LEU A 84 2.49 -1.03 3.31
N TYR A 85 2.33 -1.31 2.01
CA TYR A 85 3.33 -0.98 0.99
C TYR A 85 3.49 0.53 0.79
N ALA A 86 2.43 1.32 1.01
CA ALA A 86 2.47 2.77 0.88
C ALA A 86 3.42 3.45 1.89
N ASP A 87 3.77 2.79 3.01
CA ASP A 87 4.73 3.28 3.99
C ASP A 87 6.19 3.04 3.50
N GLY A 88 6.60 3.82 2.50
CA GLY A 88 7.95 3.81 1.90
C GLY A 88 8.91 4.85 2.48
N GLY A 89 10.22 4.62 2.34
CA GLY A 89 11.27 5.53 2.82
C GLY A 89 12.46 4.83 3.48
N LEU A 90 13.23 5.60 4.24
CA LEU A 90 14.36 5.15 5.05
C LEU A 90 13.90 4.83 6.47
N PHE A 91 14.30 3.67 6.98
CA PHE A 91 13.95 3.18 8.31
C PHE A 91 15.19 2.65 9.05
N GLU A 92 15.25 2.89 10.36
CA GLU A 92 16.14 2.22 11.29
C GLU A 92 15.51 0.91 11.78
N VAL A 93 16.22 -0.20 11.62
CA VAL A 93 15.77 -1.52 12.10
C VAL A 93 16.28 -1.74 13.52
N CYS A 94 17.57 -1.47 13.74
CA CYS A 94 18.23 -1.47 15.03
C CYS A 94 19.52 -0.64 14.94
N ASP A 95 20.28 -0.58 16.05
CA ASP A 95 21.57 0.12 16.07
C ASP A 95 22.42 -0.24 14.84
N ARG A 96 22.74 0.79 14.06
CA ARG A 96 23.57 0.72 12.85
C ARG A 96 23.03 -0.13 11.69
N ILE A 97 21.77 -0.55 11.71
CA ILE A 97 21.11 -1.25 10.60
C ILE A 97 19.93 -0.44 10.10
N TYR A 98 20.00 -0.08 8.82
CA TYR A 98 18.98 0.73 8.15
C TYR A 98 18.48 0.02 6.90
N GLN A 99 17.22 0.26 6.54
CA GLN A 99 16.59 -0.24 5.33
C GLN A 99 15.93 0.88 4.56
N VAL A 100 16.09 0.83 3.24
CA VAL A 100 15.32 1.61 2.28
C VAL A 100 14.23 0.70 1.75
N ARG A 101 12.96 1.09 1.91
CA ARG A 101 11.79 0.25 1.60
C ARG A 101 10.88 0.96 0.60
N ASN A 102 10.30 0.17 -0.31
CA ASN A 102 9.27 0.58 -1.27
C ASN A 102 9.71 1.74 -2.21
N LEU A 103 10.93 1.62 -2.78
CA LEU A 103 11.49 2.46 -3.85
C LEU A 103 11.54 1.76 -5.21
#